data_AF-A0AAF6BJA5-F1
#
_entry.id   AF-A0AAF6BJA5-F1
#
_cell.length_a   1.000
_cell.length_b   1.000
_cell.length_c   1.000
_cell.angle_alpha   90.00
_cell.angle_beta   90.00
_cell.angle_gamma   90.00
#
_symmetry.space_group_name_H-M   'P 1'
#
loop_
_entity.id
_entity.type
_entity.pdbx_description
1 polymer ?
#
loop_
_entity_poly.entity_id
_entity_poly.type
_entity_poly.pdbx_seq_one_letter_code
_entity_poly.pdbx_strand_id
1 'polypeptide(L)'
;MICSKNSENAVVVYSKSWCPYCGRVKSLFRELGVEFLLIELDNLVEEQEVQEALRRLTRQSTVPNIFIGGKHIGGCDDTMDLHRRGQLMPLLTAAGAKISKS
;
A
#
# COMPACT_ATOMS: atom_id res chain seq x y z
N MET A 1 -1.27 -3.70 15.77
CA MET A 1 -1.58 -2.48 15.00
C MET A 1 -1.51 -2.68 13.49
N ILE A 2 -0.39 -3.15 12.92
CA ILE A 2 -0.26 -3.39 11.46
C ILE A 2 -1.38 -4.31 10.93
N CYS A 3 -1.56 -5.48 11.55
CA CYS A 3 -2.59 -6.43 11.11
C CYS A 3 -4.00 -5.84 11.14
N SER A 4 -4.35 -5.08 12.19
CA SER A 4 -5.64 -4.40 12.31
C SER A 4 -5.86 -3.39 11.17
N LYS A 5 -4.87 -2.53 10.90
CA LYS A 5 -4.94 -1.57 9.78
C LYS A 5 -5.15 -2.27 8.45
N ASN A 6 -4.40 -3.35 8.21
CA ASN A 6 -4.47 -4.13 6.97
C ASN A 6 -5.80 -4.88 6.80
N SER A 7 -6.47 -5.29 7.89
CA SER A 7 -7.78 -5.96 7.83
C SER A 7 -8.96 -4.99 7.77
N GLU A 8 -8.82 -3.79 8.35
CA GLU A 8 -9.88 -2.78 8.41
C GLU A 8 -9.99 -1.92 7.15
N ASN A 9 -8.91 -1.89 6.35
CA ASN A 9 -8.83 -1.05 5.15
C ASN A 9 -8.60 -1.93 3.92
N ALA A 10 -9.38 -1.68 2.87
CA ALA A 10 -9.26 -2.40 1.61
C ALA A 10 -7.86 -2.23 0.96
N VAL A 11 -7.25 -1.05 1.13
CA VAL A 11 -5.91 -0.73 0.62
C VAL A 11 -5.13 0.02 1.68
N VAL A 12 -3.91 -0.42 1.96
CA VAL A 12 -2.98 0.25 2.87
C VAL A 12 -1.64 0.45 2.16
N VAL A 13 -1.11 1.68 2.26
CA VAL A 13 0.17 2.09 1.68
C VAL A 13 1.08 2.54 2.81
N TYR A 14 2.06 1.72 3.16
CA TYR A 14 3.17 2.14 4.02
C TYR A 14 4.22 2.84 3.17
N SER A 15 4.57 4.07 3.55
CA SER A 15 5.31 5.02 2.73
C SER A 15 6.34 5.79 3.57
N LYS A 16 7.23 6.52 2.90
CA LYS A 16 7.95 7.66 3.49
C LYS A 16 7.75 8.88 2.62
N SER A 17 7.62 10.06 3.24
CA SER A 17 7.23 11.31 2.56
C SER A 17 8.21 11.71 1.45
N TRP A 18 9.50 11.43 1.64
CA TRP A 18 10.58 11.73 0.69
C TRP A 18 10.77 10.69 -0.41
N CYS A 19 10.09 9.54 -0.36
CA CYS A 19 10.38 8.42 -1.27
C CYS A 19 9.68 8.60 -2.64
N PRO A 20 10.44 8.67 -3.75
CA PRO A 20 9.85 8.84 -5.08
C PRO A 20 9.03 7.63 -5.53
N TYR A 21 9.40 6.41 -5.11
CA TYR A 21 8.66 5.18 -5.40
C TYR A 21 7.27 5.20 -4.75
N CYS A 22 7.17 5.73 -3.52
CA CYS A 22 5.88 5.92 -2.85
C CYS A 22 5.02 6.94 -3.58
N GLY A 23 5.62 8.04 -4.07
CA GLY A 23 4.94 9.03 -4.90
C GLY A 23 4.27 8.41 -6.12
N ARG A 24 4.98 7.54 -6.84
CA ARG A 24 4.43 6.84 -8.03
C ARG A 24 3.22 5.99 -7.70
N VAL A 25 3.25 5.20 -6.61
CA VAL A 25 2.10 4.38 -6.21
C VAL A 25 0.91 5.24 -5.77
N LYS A 26 1.15 6.33 -5.03
CA LYS A 26 0.09 7.28 -4.64
C LYS A 26 -0.58 7.90 -5.86
N SER A 27 0.20 8.33 -6.84
CA SER A 27 -0.34 8.88 -8.10
C SER A 27 -1.17 7.86 -8.84
N LEU A 28 -0.68 6.63 -9.00
CA LEU A 28 -1.43 5.55 -9.65
C LEU A 28 -2.79 5.32 -8.97
N PHE A 29 -2.82 5.17 -7.64
CA PHE A 29 -4.10 4.95 -6.95
C PHE A 29 -5.04 6.15 -7.05
N ARG A 30 -4.53 7.38 -7.04
CA ARG A 30 -5.34 8.58 -7.28
C ARG A 30 -5.89 8.64 -8.71
N GLU A 31 -5.08 8.31 -9.71
CA GLU A 31 -5.48 8.24 -11.12
C GLU A 31 -6.57 7.18 -11.33
N LEU A 32 -6.48 6.05 -10.61
CA LEU A 32 -7.51 5.01 -10.60
C LEU A 32 -8.74 5.36 -9.74
N GLY A 33 -8.74 6.51 -9.06
CA GLY A 33 -9.83 6.93 -8.17
C GLY A 33 -9.99 6.06 -6.92
N VAL A 34 -8.96 5.34 -6.50
CA VAL A 34 -9.00 4.37 -5.39
C VAL A 34 -8.74 5.08 -4.07
N GLU A 35 -9.63 4.92 -3.09
CA GLU A 35 -9.34 5.32 -1.70
C GLU A 35 -8.38 4.31 -1.04
N PHE A 36 -7.38 4.83 -0.32
CA PHE A 36 -6.43 4.01 0.41
C PHE A 36 -6.01 4.69 1.73
N LEU A 37 -5.67 3.87 2.73
CA LEU A 37 -5.03 4.35 3.95
C LEU A 37 -3.54 4.57 3.69
N LEU A 38 -3.07 5.80 3.85
CA LEU A 38 -1.66 6.16 3.76
C LEU A 38 -1.03 6.24 5.14
N ILE A 39 0.10 5.56 5.34
CA ILE A 39 0.87 5.59 6.58
C ILE A 39 2.30 6.02 6.24
N GLU A 40 2.64 7.27 6.59
CA GLU A 40 3.98 7.81 6.44
C GLU A 40 4.81 7.41 7.66
N LEU A 41 5.73 6.46 7.48
CA LEU A 41 6.54 5.90 8.55
C LEU A 41 7.48 6.94 9.17
N ASP A 42 8.00 7.85 8.35
CA ASP A 42 8.92 8.93 8.74
C ASP A 42 8.26 10.02 9.62
N ASN A 43 6.94 9.97 9.76
CA ASN A 43 6.18 10.86 10.66
C ASN A 43 5.76 10.17 11.96
N LEU A 44 6.11 8.89 12.16
CA LEU A 44 5.79 8.15 13.38
C LEU A 44 6.92 8.28 14.39
N VAL A 45 6.57 8.38 15.67
CA VAL A 45 7.56 8.32 16.77
C VAL A 45 8.21 6.94 16.80
N GLU A 46 7.41 5.89 16.58
CA GLU A 46 7.79 4.47 16.56
C GLU A 46 8.16 3.93 15.16
N GLU A 47 8.78 4.76 14.31
CA GLU A 47 9.16 4.39 12.93
C GLU A 47 9.91 3.05 12.87
N GLN A 48 10.91 2.86 13.74
CA GLN A 48 11.78 1.69 13.73
C GLN A 48 11.03 0.41 14.08
N GLU A 49 10.18 0.45 15.08
CA GLU A 49 9.36 -0.66 15.53
C GLU A 49 8.38 -1.09 14.44
N VAL A 50 7.72 -0.12 13.80
CA VAL A 50 6.79 -0.39 12.70
C VAL A 50 7.52 -0.95 11.49
N GLN A 51 8.69 -0.41 11.13
CA GLN A 51 9.48 -0.89 10.00
C GLN A 51 10.00 -2.31 10.22
N GLU A 52 10.47 -2.64 11.42
CA GLU A 52 10.91 -4.00 11.77
C GLU A 52 9.73 -4.98 11.81
N ALA A 53 8.56 -4.57 12.31
CA ALA A 53 7.36 -5.40 12.29
C ALA A 53 6.87 -5.66 10.86
N LEU A 54 6.90 -4.66 9.98
CA LEU A 54 6.61 -4.83 8.54
C LEU A 54 7.60 -5.80 7.89
N ARG A 55 8.89 -5.65 8.18
CA ARG A 55 9.93 -6.56 7.68
C ARG A 55 9.71 -8.00 8.13
N ARG A 56 9.30 -8.23 9.38
CA ARG A 56 8.98 -9.58 9.87
C ARG A 56 7.76 -10.18 9.18
N LEU A 57 6.74 -9.37 8.94
CA LEU A 57 5.48 -9.80 8.32
C LEU A 57 5.64 -10.08 6.81
N THR A 58 6.40 -9.24 6.11
CA THR A 58 6.44 -9.21 4.64
C THR A 58 7.75 -9.68 4.04
N ARG A 59 8.81 -9.80 4.87
CA ARG A 59 10.21 -9.97 4.46
C ARG A 59 10.77 -8.80 3.65
N GLN A 60 10.03 -7.70 3.50
CA GLN A 60 10.45 -6.50 2.78
C GLN A 60 10.90 -5.40 3.77
N SER A 61 12.09 -4.84 3.54
CA SER A 61 12.67 -3.77 4.35
C SER A 61 12.51 -2.37 3.74
N THR A 62 11.94 -2.28 2.55
CA THR A 62 11.82 -1.05 1.75
C THR A 62 10.38 -0.55 1.70
N VAL A 63 10.25 0.77 1.52
CA VAL A 63 8.98 1.41 1.13
C VAL A 63 8.96 1.66 -0.38
N PRO A 64 7.78 1.69 -1.02
CA PRO A 64 6.47 1.44 -0.43
C PRO A 64 6.25 -0.03 -0.10
N ASN A 65 5.44 -0.31 0.92
CA ASN A 65 4.98 -1.66 1.27
C ASN A 65 3.44 -1.67 1.22
N ILE A 66 2.88 -2.42 0.28
CA ILE A 66 1.49 -2.31 -0.15
C ILE A 66 0.68 -3.52 0.31
N PHE A 67 -0.49 -3.26 0.88
CA PHE A 67 -1.48 -4.26 1.22
C PHE A 67 -2.81 -3.99 0.52
N ILE A 68 -3.43 -5.05 -0.01
CA ILE A 68 -4.78 -5.02 -0.60
C ILE A 68 -5.58 -6.19 -0.01
N GLY A 69 -6.74 -5.90 0.60
CA GLY A 69 -7.59 -6.90 1.26
C GLY A 69 -6.84 -7.68 2.35
N GLY A 70 -5.99 -7.01 3.13
CA GLY A 70 -5.15 -7.63 4.15
C GLY A 70 -3.95 -8.44 3.66
N LYS A 71 -3.79 -8.64 2.35
CA LYS A 71 -2.67 -9.40 1.77
C LYS A 71 -1.54 -8.46 1.38
N HIS A 72 -0.30 -8.88 1.64
CA HIS A 72 0.88 -8.16 1.16
C HIS A 72 1.06 -8.38 -0.34
N ILE A 73 1.21 -7.30 -1.09
CA ILE A 73 1.28 -7.31 -2.55
C ILE A 73 2.70 -7.02 -3.06
N GLY A 74 3.53 -6.35 -2.23
CA GLY A 74 4.89 -5.98 -2.57
C GLY A 74 5.10 -4.47 -2.57
N GLY A 75 6.02 -4.02 -3.41
CA GLY A 75 6.42 -2.63 -3.54
C GLY A 75 5.87 -1.91 -4.77
N CYS A 76 6.60 -0.89 -5.20
CA CYS A 76 6.21 -0.08 -6.36
C CYS A 76 6.18 -0.91 -7.64
N ASP A 77 7.22 -1.70 -7.89
CA ASP A 77 7.35 -2.47 -9.12
C ASP A 77 6.27 -3.55 -9.21
N ASP A 78 6.01 -4.28 -8.12
CA ASP A 78 4.92 -5.27 -8.05
C ASP A 78 3.55 -4.65 -8.33
N THR A 79 3.29 -3.47 -7.74
CA THR A 79 2.01 -2.75 -7.93
C THR A 79 1.85 -2.29 -9.38
N MET A 80 2.91 -1.75 -9.97
CA MET A 80 2.91 -1.28 -11.37
C MET A 80 2.80 -2.46 -12.35
N ASP A 81 3.43 -3.58 -12.04
CA ASP A 81 3.36 -4.80 -12.84
C ASP A 81 1.94 -5.39 -12.81
N LEU A 82 1.28 -5.43 -11.65
CA LEU A 82 -0.12 -5.84 -11.54
C LEU A 82 -1.06 -4.91 -12.31
N HIS A 83 -0.78 -3.60 -12.30
CA HIS A 83 -1.55 -2.64 -13.09
C HIS A 83 -1.37 -2.90 -14.59
N ARG A 84 -0.12 -3.03 -15.06
CA ARG A 84 0.19 -3.32 -16.47
C ARG A 84 -0.41 -4.64 -16.96
N ARG A 85 -0.53 -5.64 -16.07
CA ARG A 85 -1.17 -6.93 -16.36
C ARG A 85 -2.70 -6.89 -16.30
N GLY A 86 -3.31 -5.75 -15.93
CA GLY A 86 -4.75 -5.63 -15.74
C GLY A 86 -5.28 -6.37 -14.50
N GLN A 87 -4.41 -6.83 -13.60
CA GLN A 87 -4.76 -7.62 -12.42
C GLN A 87 -5.00 -6.78 -11.17
N LEU A 88 -4.53 -5.53 -11.16
CA LEU A 88 -4.69 -4.64 -10.01
C LEU A 88 -6.15 -4.30 -9.72
N MET A 89 -6.92 -3.90 -10.73
CA MET A 89 -8.34 -3.51 -10.55
C MET A 89 -9.20 -4.66 -10.01
N PRO A 90 -9.11 -5.90 -10.53
CA PRO A 90 -9.80 -7.05 -9.93
C PRO A 90 -9.48 -7.26 -8.45
N LEU A 91 -8.21 -7.12 -8.05
CA LEU A 91 -7.80 -7.26 -6.65
C LEU A 91 -8.41 -6.17 -5.76
N LEU A 92 -8.39 -4.92 -6.23
CA LEU A 92 -8.96 -3.78 -5.53
C LEU A 92 -10.48 -3.93 -5.35
N THR A 93 -11.19 -4.32 -6.42
CA THR A 93 -12.64 -4.57 -6.35
C THR A 93 -12.97 -5.74 -5.41
N ALA A 94 -12.22 -6.85 -5.48
CA ALA A 94 -12.41 -7.99 -4.59
C ALA A 94 -12.15 -7.65 -3.12
N ALA A 95 -11.23 -6.71 -2.85
CA ALA A 95 -10.96 -6.19 -1.51
C ALA A 95 -12.00 -5.19 -1.01
N GLY A 96 -12.99 -4.81 -1.83
CA GLY A 96 -13.99 -3.80 -1.48
C GLY A 96 -13.46 -2.37 -1.48
N ALA A 97 -12.40 -2.10 -2.25
CA ALA A 97 -11.86 -0.74 -2.36
C ALA A 97 -12.91 0.21 -2.95
N LYS A 98 -13.08 1.37 -2.31
CA LYS A 98 -13.92 2.44 -2.84
C LYS A 98 -13.22 3.06 -4.04
N ILE A 99 -13.89 3.03 -5.19
CA ILE A 99 -13.39 3.56 -6.45
C ILE A 99 -14.32 4.68 -6.88
N SER A 100 -13.83 5.91 -6.80
CA SER A 100 -14.49 7.11 -7.28
C SER A 100 -14.41 7.12 -8.80
N LYS A 101 -15.41 6.52 -9.46
CA LYS A 101 -15.59 6.73 -10.90
C LYS A 101 -16.01 8.19 -11.11
N SER A 102 -15.19 8.98 -11.80
CA SER A 102 -15.69 10.15 -12.54
C SER A 102 -16.35 9.67 -13.83
#